data_AF-A0A6I0J5Q0-F1
#
_entry.id   AF-A0A6I0J5Q0-F1
#
_cell.length_a   1.000
_cell.length_b   1.000
_cell.length_c   1.000
_cell.angle_alpha   90.00
_cell.angle_beta   90.00
_cell.angle_gamma   90.00
#
_symmetry.space_group_name_H-M   'P 1'
#
loop_
_entity.id
_entity.type
_entity.pdbx_description
1 polymer ?
#
loop_
_entity_poly.entity_id
_entity_poly.type
_entity_poly.pdbx_seq_one_letter_code
_entity_poly.pdbx_strand_id
1 'polypeptide(L)' 'MTDDDIKDLKKDLLQLFMKYNVSIGFTCADCSDTYGLYDDHIVIQDNNSRENVLEADGWWLNISHLR' A
#
# COMPACT_ATOMS: atom_id res chain seq x y z
N MET A 1 18.07 3.11 10.81
CA MET A 1 16.95 2.34 11.36
C MET A 1 17.55 1.17 12.11
N THR A 2 17.38 1.15 13.42
CA THR A 2 17.79 0.07 14.32
C THR A 2 16.72 -1.02 14.36
N ASP A 3 17.01 -2.16 14.99
CA ASP A 3 16.00 -3.23 15.18
C ASP A 3 14.82 -2.75 16.03
N ASP A 4 15.08 -1.88 17.02
CA ASP A 4 14.05 -1.25 17.84
C ASP A 4 13.18 -0.32 16.97
N ASP A 5 13.79 0.47 16.08
CA ASP A 5 13.04 1.33 15.14
C ASP A 5 12.11 0.49 14.23
N ILE A 6 12.57 -0.68 13.76
CA ILE A 6 11.76 -1.58 12.90
C ILE A 6 10.60 -2.18 13.69
N LYS A 7 10.82 -2.53 14.95
CA LYS A 7 9.78 -3.08 15.83
C LYS A 7 8.68 -2.06 16.10
N ASP A 8 9.06 -0.82 16.39
CA ASP A 8 8.12 0.26 16.61
C ASP A 8 7.34 0.59 15.33
N LEU A 9 8.02 0.66 14.17
CA LEU A 9 7.35 0.83 12.88
C LEU A 9 6.30 -0.25 12.60
N LYS A 10 6.62 -1.52 12.83
CA LYS A 10 5.66 -2.63 12.66
C LYS A 10 4.46 -2.51 13.58
N LYS A 11 4.67 -2.05 14.82
CA LYS A 11 3.60 -1.85 15.80
C LYS A 11 2.67 -0.71 15.35
N ASP A 12 3.23 0.39 14.88
CA ASP A 12 2.44 1.53 14.40
C ASP A 12 1.64 1.17 13.16
N LEU A 13 2.24 0.46 12.20
CA LEU A 13 1.53 -0.05 11.01
C LEU A 13 0.41 -1.02 11.38
N LEU A 14 0.64 -1.95 12.31
CA LEU A 14 -0.39 -2.87 12.80
C LEU A 14 -1.59 -2.11 13.38
N GLN A 15 -1.33 -1.12 14.24
CA GLN A 15 -2.39 -0.30 14.83
C GLN A 15 -3.18 0.47 13.77
N LEU A 16 -2.50 1.03 12.77
CA LEU A 16 -3.16 1.73 11.66
C LEU A 16 -4.03 0.80 10.83
N PHE A 17 -3.52 -0.38 10.45
CA PHE A 17 -4.28 -1.36 9.66
C PHE A 17 -5.50 -1.87 10.41
N MET A 18 -5.38 -2.13 11.71
CA MET A 18 -6.53 -2.52 12.54
C MET A 18 -7.54 -1.38 12.70
N LYS A 19 -7.08 -0.15 12.93
CA LYS A 19 -7.94 1.01 13.17
C LYS A 19 -8.83 1.33 11.98
N TYR A 20 -8.26 1.32 10.78
CA TYR A 20 -8.98 1.65 9.54
C TYR A 20 -9.48 0.42 8.79
N ASN A 21 -9.16 -0.79 9.27
CA ASN A 21 -9.47 -2.06 8.60
C ASN A 21 -8.99 -2.09 7.14
N VAL A 22 -7.75 -1.69 6.91
CA VAL A 22 -7.15 -1.60 5.57
C VAL A 22 -6.02 -2.60 5.38
N SER A 23 -5.62 -2.82 4.13
CA SER A 23 -4.41 -3.53 3.74
C SER A 23 -3.63 -2.74 2.68
N ILE A 24 -2.31 -2.97 2.59
CA ILE A 24 -1.46 -2.43 1.52
C ILE A 24 -1.25 -3.53 0.49
N GLY A 25 -1.48 -3.20 -0.78
CA GLY A 25 -1.32 -4.10 -1.91
C GLY A 25 -0.55 -3.49 -3.07
N PHE A 26 -0.25 -4.32 -4.05
CA PHE A 26 0.25 -3.94 -5.36
C PHE A 26 -0.82 -4.33 -6.38
N THR A 27 -1.10 -3.45 -7.34
CA THR A 27 -2.00 -3.74 -8.46
C THR A 27 -1.41 -3.22 -9.77
N CYS A 28 -1.94 -3.71 -10.87
CA CYS A 28 -1.61 -3.29 -12.23
C CYS A 28 -2.84 -3.47 -13.13
N ALA A 29 -2.87 -2.80 -14.27
CA ALA A 29 -3.95 -2.95 -15.25
C ALA A 29 -4.05 -4.39 -15.79
N ASP A 30 -5.28 -4.79 -16.13
CA ASP A 30 -5.61 -6.11 -16.70
C ASP A 30 -4.89 -6.41 -18.03
N CYS A 31 -4.38 -5.39 -18.72
CA CYS A 31 -3.57 -5.56 -19.93
C CYS A 31 -2.10 -5.93 -19.66
N SER A 32 -1.69 -6.02 -18.39
CA SER A 32 -0.37 -6.49 -17.99
C SER A 32 -0.14 -7.94 -18.43
N ASP A 33 1.05 -8.22 -18.95
CA ASP A 33 1.37 -9.50 -19.56
C ASP A 33 2.84 -9.87 -19.34
N THR A 34 3.34 -10.87 -20.07
CA THR A 34 4.73 -11.32 -19.96
C THR A 34 5.75 -10.31 -20.47
N TYR A 35 5.32 -9.25 -21.17
CA TYR A 35 6.18 -8.20 -21.70
C TYR A 35 6.26 -6.98 -20.76
N GLY A 36 5.30 -6.81 -19.85
CA GLY A 36 5.35 -5.73 -18.87
C GLY A 36 4.11 -5.60 -18.00
N LEU A 37 4.29 -4.86 -16.90
CA LEU A 37 3.19 -4.36 -16.08
C LEU A 37 2.80 -2.98 -16.60
N TYR A 38 1.51 -2.71 -16.68
CA TYR A 38 0.96 -1.40 -17.05
C TYR A 38 0.13 -0.87 -15.90
N ASP A 39 0.17 0.45 -15.69
CA ASP A 39 -0.58 1.11 -14.61
C ASP A 39 -0.31 0.48 -13.23
N ASP A 40 0.95 0.11 -12.99
CA ASP A 40 1.41 -0.49 -11.75
C ASP A 40 1.50 0.54 -10.64
N HIS A 41 0.83 0.27 -9.52
CA HIS A 41 0.81 1.18 -8.38
C HIS A 41 0.58 0.45 -7.06
N ILE A 42 1.01 1.09 -5.97
CA ILE A 42 0.70 0.65 -4.61
C ILE A 42 -0.68 1.16 -4.21
N VAL A 43 -1.49 0.30 -3.61
CA VAL A 43 -2.83 0.63 -3.12
C VAL A 43 -2.93 0.43 -1.62
N ILE A 44 -3.70 1.30 -0.96
CA ILE A 44 -4.29 0.99 0.35
C ILE A 44 -5.76 0.66 0.07
N GLN A 45 -6.18 -0.54 0.46
CA GLN A 45 -7.54 -1.05 0.21
C GLN A 45 -8.30 -1.22 1.52
N ASP A 46 -9.56 -0.77 1.56
CA ASP A 46 -10.47 -1.11 2.65
C ASP A 46 -10.89 -2.57 2.56
N ASN A 47 -10.71 -3.32 3.65
CA ASN A 47 -10.92 -4.77 3.64
C ASN A 47 -12.40 -5.16 3.56
N ASN A 48 -13.34 -4.24 3.86
CA ASN A 48 -14.78 -4.53 3.80
C ASN A 48 -15.33 -4.37 2.38
N SER A 49 -15.10 -3.20 1.79
CA SER A 49 -15.62 -2.80 0.47
C SER A 49 -14.76 -3.32 -0.68
N ARG A 50 -13.47 -3.60 -0.42
CA ARG A 50 -12.44 -3.87 -1.44
C ARG A 50 -12.14 -2.67 -2.34
N GLU A 51 -12.59 -1.48 -1.97
CA GLU A 51 -12.27 -0.25 -2.69
C GLU A 51 -10.88 0.27 -2.30
N ASN A 52 -10.17 0.81 -3.28
CA ASN A 52 -8.91 1.50 -3.05
C ASN A 52 -9.22 2.86 -2.41
N VAL A 53 -8.67 3.09 -1.21
CA VAL A 53 -8.80 4.37 -0.49
C VAL A 53 -7.64 5.32 -0.79
N LEU A 54 -6.52 4.78 -1.27
CA LEU A 54 -5.35 5.53 -1.71
C LEU A 54 -4.61 4.74 -2.79
N GLU A 55 -4.15 5.46 -3.80
CA GLU A 55 -3.34 4.94 -4.90
C GLU A 55 -2.08 5.80 -5.00
N ALA A 56 -0.93 5.15 -5.18
CA ALA A 56 0.37 5.80 -5.30
C ALA A 56 1.08 5.27 -6.55
N ASP A 57 1.20 6.14 -7.56
CA ASP A 57 1.83 5.81 -8.83
C ASP A 57 3.24 5.23 -8.64
N GLY A 58 3.50 4.11 -9.32
CA GLY A 58 4.74 3.35 -9.19
C GLY A 58 4.84 2.51 -7.91
N TRP A 59 6.05 2.07 -7.58
CA TRP A 59 6.24 0.97 -6.61
C TRP A 59 6.42 1.43 -5.16
N TRP A 60 6.20 2.71 -4.87
CA TRP A 60 6.54 3.30 -3.57
C TRP A 60 5.46 4.23 -3.06
N LEU A 61 5.00 3.98 -1.83
CA LEU A 61 4.17 4.92 -1.09
C LEU A 61 5.04 5.95 -0.37
N ASN A 62 5.28 7.09 -1.04
CA ASN A 62 6.01 8.23 -0.48
C ASN A 62 5.11 9.23 0.26
N ILE A 63 5.74 10.11 1.04
CA ILE A 63 5.03 11.17 1.79
C ILE A 63 4.27 12.14 0.88
N SER A 64 4.67 12.30 -0.38
CA SER A 64 3.97 13.13 -1.37
C SER A 64 2.58 12.61 -1.71
N HIS A 65 2.30 11.31 -1.53
CA HIS A 65 0.98 10.72 -1.75
C HIS A 65 0.06 10.88 -0.53
N LEU A 66 0.61 11.31 0.62
CA LEU A 66 -0.11 11.46 1.90
C LEU A 66 -0.38 12.92 2.27
N ARG A 67 0.06 13.88 1.44
CA ARG A 67 -0.07 15.32 1.65
C ARG A 67 -0.99 15.93 0.60
#